data_AF-A0A9E3SN49-F1
#
_entry.id   AF-A0A9E3SN49-F1
#
_cell.length_a   1.000
_cell.length_b   1.000
_cell.length_c   1.000
_cell.angle_alpha   90.00
_cell.angle_beta   90.00
_cell.angle_gamma   90.00
#
_symmetry.space_group_name_H-M   'P 1'
#
loop_
_entity.id
_entity.type
_entity.pdbx_description
1 polymer ?
#
loop_
_entity_poly.entity_id
_entity_poly.type
_entity_poly.pdbx_seq_one_letter_code
_entity_poly.pdbx_strand_id
1 'polypeptide(L)' 'YRKQVINEIEKFGKDLLEISRKMSCQLLVSFSNEVLSYSDSFEFEKLMVVLKRFPGLVEKLKSEMENN' A
#
# COMPACT_ATOMS: atom_id res chain seq x y z
N TYR A 1 -16.73 9.03 -6.97
CA TYR A 1 -15.55 8.44 -7.63
C TYR A 1 -14.25 8.71 -6.87
N ARG A 2 -13.59 9.90 -6.95
CA ARG A 2 -12.30 10.13 -6.27
C ARG A 2 -12.30 9.85 -4.76
N LYS A 3 -13.38 10.25 -4.08
CA LYS A 3 -13.55 10.00 -2.63
C LYS A 3 -13.71 8.51 -2.30
N GLN A 4 -14.33 7.72 -3.18
CA GLN A 4 -14.45 6.26 -2.98
C GLN A 4 -13.07 5.60 -3.11
N VAL A 5 -12.30 5.98 -4.13
CA VAL A 5 -10.94 5.47 -4.35
C VAL A 5 -10.02 5.80 -3.17
N ILE A 6 -10.07 7.02 -2.64
CA ILE A 6 -9.28 7.38 -1.45
C ILE A 6 -9.66 6.54 -0.23
N ASN A 7 -10.96 6.33 0.01
CA ASN A 7 -11.41 5.51 1.12
C ASN A 7 -10.93 4.05 1.00
N GLU A 8 -10.88 3.49 -0.21
CA GLU A 8 -10.35 2.15 -0.45
C GLU A 8 -8.83 2.07 -0.18
N ILE A 9 -8.07 3.09 -0.61
CA ILE A 9 -6.63 3.14 -0.36
C ILE A 9 -6.34 3.34 1.13
N GLU A 10 -7.13 4.16 1.82
CA GLU A 10 -7.02 4.36 3.27
C GLU A 10 -7.31 3.05 4.01
N LYS A 11 -8.35 2.31 3.59
CA LYS A 11 -8.64 0.98 4.15
C LYS A 11 -7.46 0.03 3.94
N PHE A 12 -6.92 -0.04 2.73
CA PHE A 12 -5.72 -0.84 2.43
C PHE A 12 -4.55 -0.48 3.33
N GLY A 13 -4.28 0.82 3.53
CA GLY A 13 -3.23 1.29 4.44
C GLY A 13 -3.44 0.84 5.89
N LYS A 14 -4.69 0.83 6.39
CA LYS A 14 -5.03 0.36 7.75
C LYS A 14 -4.81 -1.15 7.88
N ASP A 15 -5.33 -1.91 6.93
CA ASP A 15 -5.21 -3.38 6.93
C ASP A 15 -3.73 -3.80 6.87
N LEU A 16 -2.91 -3.14 6.04
CA LEU A 16 -1.48 -3.40 5.93
C LEU A 16 -0.71 -2.97 7.18
N LEU A 17 -1.07 -1.84 7.80
CA LEU A 17 -0.46 -1.39 9.05
C LEU A 17 -0.70 -2.40 10.18
N GLU A 18 -1.90 -2.97 10.26
CA GLU A 18 -2.22 -3.99 11.26
C GLU A 18 -1.36 -5.25 11.07
N ILE A 19 -1.31 -5.79 9.84
CA ILE A 19 -0.53 -6.99 9.53
C ILE A 19 0.96 -6.74 9.75
N SER A 20 1.48 -5.60 9.28
CA SER A 20 2.90 -5.26 9.42
C SER A 20 3.35 -5.11 10.86
N ARG A 21 2.49 -4.56 11.74
CA ARG A 21 2.73 -4.53 13.19
C ARG A 21 2.74 -5.92 13.81
N LYS A 22 1.77 -6.78 13.46
CA LYS A 22 1.72 -8.18 13.93
C LYS A 22 2.99 -8.95 13.55
N MET A 23 3.52 -8.69 12.36
CA MET A 23 4.75 -9.33 11.85
C MET A 23 6.04 -8.62 12.30
N SER A 24 5.96 -7.51 13.03
CA SER A 24 7.11 -6.64 13.37
C SER A 24 7.94 -6.21 12.15
N CYS A 25 7.31 -6.06 10.98
CA CYS A 25 8.00 -5.67 9.75
C CYS A 25 8.04 -4.15 9.60
N GLN A 26 9.13 -3.52 10.06
CA GLN A 26 9.28 -2.05 10.06
C GLN A 26 9.21 -1.42 8.66
N LEU A 27 9.65 -2.14 7.62
CA LEU A 27 9.53 -1.68 6.24
C LEU A 27 8.06 -1.49 5.85
N LEU A 28 7.22 -2.47 6.15
CA LEU A 28 5.79 -2.43 5.84
C LEU A 28 5.04 -1.47 6.75
N VAL A 29 5.46 -1.31 8.01
CA VAL A 29 4.91 -0.29 8.91
C VAL A 29 5.14 1.11 8.34
N SER A 30 6.37 1.41 7.93
CA SER A 30 6.74 2.71 7.33
C SER A 30 5.95 2.98 6.05
N PHE A 31 5.88 1.99 5.16
CA PHE A 31 5.09 2.09 3.94
C PHE A 31 3.60 2.35 4.20
N SER A 32 3.00 1.62 5.15
CA SER A 32 1.58 1.79 5.48
C SER A 32 1.28 3.17 6.04
N ASN A 33 2.18 3.71 6.87
CA ASN A 33 2.05 5.06 7.42
C ASN A 33 2.14 6.13 6.32
N GLU A 34 3.02 5.97 5.33
CA GLU A 34 3.08 6.89 4.18
C GLU A 34 1.79 6.84 3.34
N VAL A 35 1.26 5.64 3.07
CA VAL A 35 -0.01 5.47 2.36
C VAL A 35 -1.14 6.18 3.10
N LEU A 36 -1.25 5.97 4.42
CA LEU A 36 -2.27 6.63 5.24
C LEU A 36 -2.11 8.14 5.27
N SER A 37 -0.88 8.64 5.44
CA SER A 37 -0.60 10.07 5.48
C SER A 37 -0.98 10.76 4.17
N TYR A 38 -0.64 10.17 3.02
CA TYR A 38 -0.94 10.77 1.71
C TYR A 38 -2.40 10.60 1.31
N SER A 39 -3.08 9.54 1.78
CA SER A 39 -4.53 9.39 1.63
C SER A 39 -5.31 10.43 2.43
N ASP A 40 -4.92 10.67 3.69
CA ASP A 40 -5.58 11.65 4.59
C ASP A 40 -5.38 13.09 4.10
N SER A 41 -4.19 13.42 3.60
CA SER A 41 -3.87 14.74 3.06
C SER A 41 -4.31 14.96 1.60
N PHE A 42 -4.91 13.96 0.95
CA PHE A 42 -5.27 13.97 -0.47
C PHE A 42 -4.08 14.27 -1.42
N GLU A 43 -2.86 13.90 -1.02
CA GLU A 43 -1.64 14.09 -1.83
C GLU A 43 -1.48 12.97 -2.87
N PHE A 44 -2.37 12.97 -3.88
CA PHE A 44 -2.48 11.90 -4.89
C PHE A 44 -1.16 11.57 -5.61
N GLU A 45 -0.35 12.57 -5.96
CA GLU A 45 0.93 12.35 -6.67
C GLU A 45 1.92 11.55 -5.80
N LYS A 46 2.04 11.93 -4.52
CA LYS A 46 2.92 11.23 -3.57
C LYS A 46 2.40 9.83 -3.26
N LEU A 47 1.08 9.68 -3.13
CA LEU A 47 0.43 8.38 -2.96
C LEU A 47 0.75 7.44 -4.13
N MET A 48 0.69 7.92 -5.37
CA MET A 48 1.06 7.13 -6.56
C MET A 48 2.53 6.72 -6.55
N VAL A 49 3.45 7.59 -6.11
CA VAL A 49 4.88 7.25 -6.00
C VAL A 49 5.11 6.18 -4.95
N VAL A 50 4.47 6.29 -3.78
CA VAL A 50 4.59 5.29 -2.71
C VAL A 50 4.06 3.95 -3.18
N LEU A 51 2.85 3.87 -3.73
CA LEU A 51 2.27 2.61 -4.21
C LEU A 51 3.14 1.91 -5.27
N LYS A 52 3.95 2.68 -6.01
CA LYS A 52 4.97 2.18 -6.96
C LYS A 52 6.29 1.73 -6.30
N ARG A 53 6.41 1.62 -4.98
CA ARG A 53 7.60 1.04 -4.32
C ARG A 53 7.63 -0.49 -4.37
N PHE A 54 6.49 -1.15 -4.52
CA PHE A 54 6.41 -2.62 -4.60
C PHE A 54 5.93 -3.23 -5.94
N PRO A 55 5.97 -2.56 -7.11
CA PRO A 55 5.45 -3.10 -8.35
C PRO A 55 6.25 -4.33 -8.78
N GLY A 56 7.56 -4.34 -8.57
CA GLY A 56 8.39 -5.52 -8.87
C GLY A 56 8.09 -6.73 -8.01
N LEU A 57 7.54 -6.56 -6.80
CA LEU A 57 7.12 -7.66 -5.95
C LEU A 57 5.76 -8.22 -6.39
N VAL A 58 4.85 -7.33 -6.78
CA VAL A 58 3.54 -7.71 -7.35
C VAL A 58 3.72 -8.45 -8.68
N GLU A 59 4.57 -7.95 -9.57
CA GLU A 59 4.86 -8.62 -10.84
C GLU A 59 5.53 -9.99 -10.63
N LYS A 60 6.48 -10.10 -9.68
CA LYS A 60 7.07 -11.40 -9.31
C LYS A 60 6.03 -12.38 -8.80
N LEU A 61 5.13 -11.96 -7.92
CA LEU A 61 4.06 -12.83 -7.40
C LEU A 61 3.10 -13.29 -8.49
N LYS A 62 2.74 -12.40 -9.43
CA LYS A 62 1.92 -12.78 -10.60
C LYS A 62 2.62 -13.85 -11.44
N SER A 63 3.90 -13.67 -11.73
CA SER A 63 4.68 -14.66 -12.48
C SER A 63 4.77 -16.02 -11.75
N GLU A 64 4.87 -16.04 -10.42
CA GLU A 64 4.84 -17.30 -9.64
C GLU A 64 3.45 -17.98 -9.65
N MET A 65 2.38 -17.21 -9.77
CA MET A 65 1.01 -17.73 -9.89
C MET A 65 0.68 -18.27 -11.29
N GLU A 66 1.30 -17.73 -12.34
CA GLU A 66 1.12 -18.19 -13.73
C GLU A 66 1.97 -19.43 -14.07
N ASN A 67 3.01 -19.70 -13.27
CA ASN A 67 3.92 -20.83 -13.45
C ASN A 67 3.57 -22.06 -12.56
N ASN A 68 2.46 -22.03 -11.82
CA ASN A 68 1.87 -23.16 -11.06
C ASN A 68 0.49 -23.52 -11.60
#